data_AF-A0A3M2RZF9-F1
#
_entry.id   AF-A0A3M2RZF9-F1
#
_cell.length_a   1.000
_cell.length_b   1.000
_cell.length_c   1.000
_cell.angle_alpha   90.00
_cell.angle_beta   90.00
_cell.angle_gamma   90.00
#
_symmetry.space_group_name_H-M   'P 1'
#
loop_
_entity.id
_entity.type
_entity.pdbx_description
1 polymer ?
#
loop_
_entity_poly.entity_id
_entity_poly.type
_entity_poly.pdbx_seq_one_letter_code
_entity_poly.pdbx_strand_id
1 'polypeptide(L)'
;MPSFKEAVLAAEAANTVSMFVAQEQVRTLSDLKHALFQPSTTTHKQNASEISHSVSVVVLCASAVLSTADTVMSTVRELSKATNISPPNQESVVLVLCGGIGHSTQLMHDAVLRHPQYNALAEQVQGQPEGRILQAIGERFFDLQVNSNNPESGDTQRRALTVLVEDASTNCALNAQYTRELLDAHGFKSPRSIVVAQDPTMCRRTVAAFEQVYADAIEGPPVFSSWPTFVPKVTAKEPPVGNINSLLSYFDFVDLDMGDSWKDGLWSMDRFMSLLVGEVPRMRDDENGYGPNGKGSIVHIDIPQDVENAWRTLSELLGHSGR
;
A
#
# COMPACT_ATOMS: atom_id res chain seq x y z
N MET A 1 -7.28 31.50 -17.77
CA MET A 1 -7.31 31.26 -16.31
C MET A 1 -8.37 30.20 -16.08
N PRO A 2 -8.08 29.15 -15.30
CA PRO A 2 -9.08 28.16 -14.93
C PRO A 2 -10.22 28.83 -14.15
N SER A 3 -11.45 28.44 -14.46
CA SER A 3 -12.65 28.87 -13.75
C SER A 3 -12.86 28.02 -12.49
N PHE A 4 -13.52 28.59 -11.48
CA PHE A 4 -13.91 27.84 -10.28
C PHE A 4 -14.79 26.61 -10.64
N LYS A 5 -15.60 26.71 -11.69
CA LYS A 5 -16.40 25.60 -12.21
C LYS A 5 -15.54 24.46 -12.74
N GLU A 6 -14.47 24.77 -13.49
CA GLU A 6 -13.50 23.77 -13.94
C GLU A 6 -12.77 23.13 -12.75
N ALA A 7 -12.46 23.89 -11.71
CA ALA A 7 -11.89 23.35 -10.48
C ALA A 7 -12.83 22.37 -9.77
N VAL A 8 -14.11 22.70 -9.62
CA VAL A 8 -15.10 21.78 -9.03
C VAL A 8 -15.16 20.46 -9.84
N LEU A 9 -15.27 20.57 -11.17
CA LEU A 9 -15.31 19.40 -12.04
C LEU A 9 -14.03 18.54 -11.95
N ALA A 10 -12.86 19.17 -11.93
CA ALA A 10 -11.60 18.46 -11.77
C ALA A 10 -11.45 17.80 -10.39
N ALA A 11 -11.95 18.44 -9.32
CA ALA A 11 -11.95 17.85 -7.98
C ALA A 11 -12.86 16.61 -7.90
N GLU A 12 -14.06 16.67 -8.49
CA GLU A 12 -14.96 15.51 -8.60
C GLU A 12 -14.31 14.37 -9.39
N ALA A 13 -13.71 14.68 -10.53
CA ALA A 13 -12.97 13.71 -11.34
C ALA A 13 -11.79 13.07 -10.58
N ALA A 14 -10.99 13.89 -9.89
CA ALA A 14 -9.90 13.42 -9.04
C ALA A 14 -10.40 12.50 -7.92
N ASN A 15 -11.53 12.81 -7.29
CA ASN A 15 -12.11 11.97 -6.25
C ASN A 15 -12.60 10.60 -6.79
N THR A 16 -13.18 10.57 -7.99
CA THR A 16 -13.56 9.31 -8.67
C THR A 16 -12.34 8.45 -8.95
N VAL A 17 -11.27 9.04 -9.51
CA VAL A 17 -10.02 8.31 -9.78
C VAL A 17 -9.34 7.88 -8.48
N SER A 18 -9.26 8.76 -7.48
CA SER A 18 -8.69 8.48 -6.15
C SER A 18 -9.36 7.27 -5.48
N MET A 19 -10.69 7.24 -5.47
CA MET A 19 -11.46 6.12 -4.95
C MET A 19 -11.18 4.82 -5.71
N PHE A 20 -11.05 4.91 -7.04
CA PHE A 20 -10.71 3.76 -7.88
C PHE A 20 -9.31 3.22 -7.57
N VAL A 21 -8.29 4.05 -7.52
CA VAL A 21 -6.89 3.61 -7.32
C VAL A 21 -6.61 3.14 -5.88
N ALA A 22 -7.31 3.70 -4.89
CA ALA A 22 -7.17 3.29 -3.49
C ALA A 22 -7.82 1.94 -3.22
N GLN A 23 -9.00 1.69 -3.81
CA GLN A 23 -9.75 0.43 -3.67
C GLN A 23 -9.78 -0.07 -2.21
N GLU A 24 -10.16 0.78 -1.27
CA GLU A 24 -10.08 0.45 0.16
C GLU A 24 -11.03 -0.69 0.54
N GLN A 25 -10.47 -1.83 0.95
CA GLN A 25 -11.22 -3.01 1.41
C GLN A 25 -11.08 -3.25 2.91
N VAL A 26 -9.97 -2.79 3.51
CA VAL A 26 -9.73 -2.85 4.96
C VAL A 26 -9.82 -1.44 5.55
N ARG A 27 -10.77 -1.22 6.47
CA ARG A 27 -10.99 0.08 7.15
C ARG A 27 -10.79 0.00 8.65
N THR A 28 -11.15 -1.14 9.23
CA THR A 28 -11.16 -1.37 10.66
C THR A 28 -10.34 -2.59 11.03
N LEU A 29 -10.01 -2.74 12.32
CA LEU A 29 -9.40 -3.97 12.84
C LEU A 29 -10.26 -5.22 12.56
N SER A 30 -11.59 -5.07 12.55
CA SER A 30 -12.51 -6.16 12.22
C SER A 30 -12.38 -6.57 10.75
N ASP A 31 -12.27 -5.62 9.83
CA ASP A 31 -12.04 -5.90 8.41
C ASP A 31 -10.68 -6.57 8.20
N LEU A 32 -9.64 -6.13 8.93
CA LEU A 32 -8.31 -6.74 8.86
C LEU A 32 -8.35 -8.20 9.34
N LYS A 33 -8.98 -8.47 10.49
CA LYS A 33 -9.16 -9.84 11.01
C LYS A 33 -9.89 -10.71 10.01
N HIS A 34 -10.93 -10.17 9.40
CA HIS A 34 -11.70 -10.87 8.39
C HIS A 34 -10.86 -11.17 7.14
N ALA A 35 -10.14 -10.19 6.59
CA ALA A 35 -9.28 -10.36 5.43
C ALA A 35 -8.14 -11.36 5.69
N LEU A 36 -7.57 -11.39 6.90
CA LEU A 36 -6.49 -12.31 7.25
C LEU A 36 -6.98 -13.74 7.50
N PHE A 37 -8.11 -13.92 8.19
CA PHE A 37 -8.46 -15.20 8.79
C PHE A 37 -9.75 -15.84 8.26
N GLN A 38 -10.41 -15.23 7.28
CA GLN A 38 -11.61 -15.85 6.70
C GLN A 38 -11.34 -17.27 6.18
N PRO A 39 -12.26 -18.22 6.43
CA PRO A 39 -12.18 -19.55 5.84
C PRO A 39 -12.29 -19.44 4.31
N SER A 40 -11.32 -19.99 3.59
CA SER A 40 -11.40 -20.09 2.13
C SER A 40 -12.60 -20.97 1.75
N THR A 41 -13.44 -20.50 0.83
CA THR A 41 -14.65 -21.24 0.37
C THR A 41 -14.29 -22.47 -0.48
N THR A 42 -13.03 -22.62 -0.88
CA THR A 42 -12.52 -23.81 -1.58
C THR A 42 -12.43 -25.00 -0.63
N THR A 43 -13.43 -25.86 -0.71
CA THR A 43 -13.52 -27.13 0.02
C THR A 43 -12.55 -28.15 -0.59
N HIS A 44 -11.24 -28.00 -0.36
CA HIS A 44 -10.30 -29.07 -0.67
C HIS A 44 -10.33 -30.10 0.46
N LYS A 45 -10.80 -31.31 0.14
CA LYS A 45 -10.60 -32.51 0.96
C LYS A 45 -9.10 -32.74 1.11
N GLN A 46 -8.47 -32.15 2.12
CA GLN A 46 -7.10 -32.50 2.50
C GLN A 46 -7.12 -33.88 3.17
N ASN A 47 -6.37 -34.81 2.61
CA ASN A 47 -5.96 -36.02 3.32
C ASN A 47 -5.11 -35.59 4.53
N ALA A 48 -5.43 -36.15 5.69
CA ALA A 48 -4.98 -35.72 7.01
C ALA A 48 -3.51 -36.09 7.35
N SER A 49 -2.53 -35.86 6.47
CA SER A 49 -1.11 -36.17 6.80
C SER A 49 -0.10 -35.04 6.65
N GLU A 50 -0.47 -33.85 6.19
CA GLU A 50 0.41 -32.68 6.23
C GLU A 50 -0.36 -31.49 6.77
N ILE A 51 -0.07 -31.12 8.03
CA ILE A 51 -0.56 -29.88 8.63
C ILE A 51 0.24 -28.73 7.98
N SER A 52 -0.16 -28.32 6.78
CA SER A 52 0.29 -27.06 6.20
C SER A 52 -0.29 -25.93 7.06
N HIS A 53 0.54 -25.39 7.95
CA HIS A 53 0.18 -24.22 8.75
C HIS A 53 0.13 -23.00 7.81
N SER A 54 -1.02 -22.77 7.17
CA SER A 54 -1.23 -21.60 6.34
C SER A 54 -1.09 -20.31 7.19
N VAL A 55 -0.29 -19.38 6.70
CA VAL A 55 -0.03 -18.09 7.36
C VAL A 55 -0.83 -16.98 6.71
N SER A 56 -1.09 -15.91 7.46
CA SER A 56 -1.71 -14.69 6.95
C SER A 56 -0.67 -13.59 6.91
N VAL A 57 -0.59 -12.87 5.80
CA VAL A 57 0.47 -11.88 5.56
C VAL A 57 -0.11 -10.49 5.47
N VAL A 58 0.54 -9.53 6.13
CA VAL A 58 0.37 -8.10 5.88
C VAL A 58 1.65 -7.61 5.24
N VAL A 59 1.55 -6.98 4.07
CA VAL A 59 2.67 -6.33 3.40
C VAL A 59 2.50 -4.83 3.53
N LEU A 60 3.36 -4.17 4.29
CA LEU A 60 3.46 -2.73 4.34
C LEU A 60 4.48 -2.27 3.31
N CYS A 61 4.00 -1.86 2.14
CA CYS A 61 4.82 -1.21 1.13
C CYS A 61 5.13 0.22 1.57
N ALA A 62 6.38 0.62 1.43
CA ALA A 62 6.82 1.93 1.86
C ALA A 62 6.21 3.06 1.04
N SER A 63 5.88 4.14 1.76
CA SER A 63 5.32 5.37 1.21
C SER A 63 5.87 6.57 1.95
N ALA A 64 5.96 7.71 1.26
CA ALA A 64 6.25 9.00 1.87
C ALA A 64 5.06 9.54 2.70
N VAL A 65 3.86 8.96 2.54
CA VAL A 65 2.71 9.23 3.40
C VAL A 65 2.81 8.33 4.63
N LEU A 66 3.53 8.85 5.63
CA LEU A 66 3.95 8.07 6.80
C LEU A 66 2.78 7.62 7.70
N SER A 67 1.62 8.28 7.62
CA SER A 67 0.41 7.86 8.36
C SER A 67 -0.10 6.47 7.97
N THR A 68 0.24 6.00 6.76
CA THR A 68 -0.01 4.60 6.37
C THR A 68 0.80 3.63 7.23
N ALA A 69 2.08 3.93 7.50
CA ALA A 69 2.90 3.11 8.39
C ALA A 69 2.36 3.14 9.82
N ASP A 70 1.94 4.31 10.31
CA ASP A 70 1.37 4.47 11.65
C ASP A 70 0.15 3.59 11.86
N THR A 71 -0.78 3.64 10.91
CA THR A 71 -2.04 2.89 10.95
C THR A 71 -1.78 1.39 10.89
N VAL A 72 -0.91 0.94 9.99
CA VAL A 72 -0.63 -0.49 9.81
C VAL A 72 0.12 -1.06 11.00
N MET A 73 1.21 -0.41 11.44
CA MET A 73 2.02 -0.90 12.55
C MET A 73 1.24 -0.91 13.88
N SER A 74 0.45 0.14 14.16
CA SER A 74 -0.39 0.18 15.36
C SER A 74 -1.46 -0.93 15.35
N THR A 75 -2.15 -1.10 14.22
CA THR A 75 -3.22 -2.10 14.07
C THR A 75 -2.67 -3.53 14.13
N VAL A 76 -1.54 -3.81 13.47
CA VAL A 76 -0.89 -5.14 13.52
C VAL A 76 -0.39 -5.45 14.93
N ARG A 77 0.15 -4.45 15.65
CA ARG A 77 0.55 -4.60 17.06
C ARG A 77 -0.66 -4.89 17.96
N GLU A 78 -1.77 -4.19 17.76
CA GLU A 78 -3.02 -4.47 18.49
C GLU A 78 -3.53 -5.89 18.20
N LEU A 79 -3.51 -6.30 16.92
CA LEU A 79 -3.87 -7.64 16.51
C LEU A 79 -3.02 -8.70 17.20
N SER A 80 -1.70 -8.51 17.23
CA SER A 80 -0.75 -9.43 17.88
C SER A 80 -0.99 -9.55 19.39
N LYS A 81 -1.36 -8.44 20.06
CA LYS A 81 -1.72 -8.47 21.48
C LYS A 81 -3.00 -9.26 21.73
N ALA A 82 -4.00 -9.12 20.85
CA ALA A 82 -5.27 -9.84 20.98
C ALA A 82 -5.12 -11.35 20.71
N THR A 83 -4.25 -11.76 19.77
CA THR A 83 -4.03 -13.17 19.44
C THR A 83 -3.20 -13.92 20.49
N ASN A 84 -2.30 -13.23 21.21
CA ASN A 84 -1.54 -13.81 22.34
C ASN A 84 -2.40 -14.25 23.53
N ILE A 85 -3.67 -13.87 23.59
CA ILE A 85 -4.59 -14.20 24.69
C ILE A 85 -5.36 -15.51 24.44
N SER A 86 -5.34 -16.07 23.22
CA SER A 86 -6.14 -17.25 22.84
C SER A 86 -5.31 -18.56 22.74
N PRO A 87 -5.83 -19.74 23.16
CA PRO A 87 -5.11 -21.03 23.16
C PRO A 87 -5.09 -21.74 21.78
N PRO A 88 -4.42 -22.90 21.64
CA PRO A 88 -3.21 -23.13 20.83
C PRO A 88 -3.40 -23.22 19.30
N ASN A 89 -4.55 -22.83 18.73
CA ASN A 89 -4.72 -22.74 17.27
C ASN A 89 -4.18 -21.38 16.75
N GLN A 90 -2.92 -21.08 17.07
CA GLN A 90 -2.30 -19.78 16.79
C GLN A 90 -2.30 -19.48 15.29
N GLU A 91 -3.17 -18.55 14.89
CA GLU A 91 -3.08 -17.88 13.59
C GLU A 91 -1.88 -16.93 13.65
N SER A 92 -0.77 -17.35 13.05
CA SER A 92 0.45 -16.55 12.96
C SER A 92 0.32 -15.52 11.84
N VAL A 93 0.62 -14.26 12.15
CA VAL A 93 0.70 -13.18 11.16
C VAL A 93 2.15 -12.91 10.81
N VAL A 94 2.43 -12.75 9.51
CA VAL A 94 3.70 -12.24 9.02
C VAL A 94 3.49 -10.80 8.55
N LEU A 95 4.22 -9.86 9.13
CA LEU A 95 4.32 -8.49 8.63
C LEU A 95 5.59 -8.36 7.79
N VAL A 96 5.45 -8.02 6.52
CA VAL A 96 6.58 -7.70 5.64
C VAL A 96 6.66 -6.18 5.49
N LEU A 97 7.80 -5.60 5.87
CA LEU A 97 8.14 -4.20 5.61
C LEU A 97 8.87 -4.14 4.27
N CYS A 98 8.20 -3.62 3.24
CA CYS A 98 8.61 -3.80 1.85
C CYS A 98 9.01 -2.48 1.18
N GLY A 99 10.21 -2.45 0.61
CA GLY A 99 10.70 -1.40 -0.28
C GLY A 99 12.22 -1.33 -0.32
N GLY A 100 12.82 -1.39 -1.51
CA GLY A 100 14.25 -1.15 -1.67
C GLY A 100 14.60 0.31 -1.95
N ILE A 101 15.35 0.56 -3.03
CA ILE A 101 15.70 1.90 -3.50
C ILE A 101 15.06 2.12 -4.87
N GLY A 102 14.15 3.10 -4.96
CA GLY A 102 13.39 3.41 -6.15
C GLY A 102 12.99 4.88 -6.25
N HIS A 103 11.99 5.16 -7.08
CA HIS A 103 11.56 6.53 -7.41
C HIS A 103 11.01 7.33 -6.20
N SER A 104 10.55 6.64 -5.16
CA SER A 104 9.93 7.26 -3.98
C SER A 104 10.88 7.40 -2.79
N THR A 105 12.11 6.86 -2.89
CA THR A 105 12.99 6.73 -1.73
C THR A 105 13.37 8.09 -1.16
N GLN A 106 13.76 9.04 -2.02
CA GLN A 106 14.07 10.40 -1.55
C GLN A 106 12.85 11.08 -0.92
N LEU A 107 11.65 10.88 -1.47
CA LEU A 107 10.42 11.44 -0.90
C LEU A 107 10.16 10.90 0.51
N MET A 108 10.46 9.62 0.76
CA MET A 108 10.35 9.01 2.08
C MET A 108 11.39 9.56 3.05
N HIS A 109 12.66 9.71 2.63
CA HIS A 109 13.69 10.37 3.46
C HIS A 109 13.28 11.80 3.84
N ASP A 110 12.78 12.58 2.87
CA ASP A 110 12.33 13.94 3.10
C ASP A 110 11.09 14.00 4.01
N ALA A 111 10.21 12.99 3.93
CA ALA A 111 9.05 12.86 4.81
C ALA A 111 9.50 12.56 6.26
N VAL A 112 10.42 11.62 6.45
CA VAL A 112 11.00 11.30 7.78
C VAL A 112 11.66 12.52 8.39
N LEU A 113 12.47 13.26 7.61
CA LEU A 113 13.16 14.46 8.08
C LEU A 113 12.19 15.54 8.56
N ARG A 114 11.04 15.72 7.89
CA ARG A 114 10.02 16.70 8.26
C ARG A 114 9.05 16.21 9.33
N HIS A 115 8.96 14.90 9.57
CA HIS A 115 7.98 14.33 10.48
C HIS A 115 8.25 14.77 11.93
N PRO A 116 7.24 15.21 12.71
CA PRO A 116 7.45 15.71 14.07
C PRO A 116 8.13 14.70 15.02
N GLN A 117 7.88 13.41 14.82
CA GLN A 117 8.44 12.34 15.64
C GLN A 117 9.56 11.56 14.94
N TYR A 118 9.45 11.32 13.63
CA TYR A 118 10.37 10.43 12.93
C TYR A 118 11.66 11.12 12.49
N ASN A 119 11.73 12.45 12.57
CA ASN A 119 12.97 13.20 12.34
C ASN A 119 14.13 12.70 13.23
N ALA A 120 13.84 12.13 14.40
CA ALA A 120 14.82 11.54 15.30
C ALA A 120 15.58 10.35 14.68
N LEU A 121 15.03 9.74 13.62
CA LEU A 121 15.66 8.65 12.86
C LEU A 121 16.41 9.15 11.62
N ALA A 122 16.29 10.43 11.23
CA ALA A 122 16.74 10.92 9.92
C ALA A 122 18.23 10.65 9.66
N GLU A 123 19.10 10.84 10.67
CA GLU A 123 20.53 10.54 10.56
C GLU A 123 20.78 9.03 10.47
N GLN A 124 20.09 8.23 11.29
CA GLN A 124 20.23 6.77 11.30
C GLN A 124 19.87 6.14 9.96
N VAL A 125 18.79 6.63 9.33
CA VAL A 125 18.23 5.99 8.14
C VAL A 125 18.78 6.57 6.84
N GLN A 126 19.64 7.60 6.88
CA GLN A 126 20.14 8.27 5.68
C GLN A 126 20.71 7.27 4.65
N GLY A 127 20.19 7.33 3.42
CA GLY A 127 20.63 6.48 2.30
C GLY A 127 20.21 5.00 2.40
N GLN A 128 19.47 4.63 3.45
CA GLN A 128 18.93 3.28 3.59
C GLN A 128 17.77 3.03 2.62
N PRO A 129 17.53 1.75 2.24
CA PRO A 129 16.33 1.33 1.55
C PRO A 129 15.06 1.59 2.35
N GLU A 130 13.94 1.76 1.66
CA GLU A 130 12.66 2.17 2.24
C GLU A 130 12.14 1.20 3.33
N GLY A 131 12.29 -0.12 3.13
CA GLY A 131 11.94 -1.15 4.11
C GLY A 131 12.78 -1.09 5.38
N ARG A 132 14.02 -0.61 5.29
CA ARG A 132 14.88 -0.35 6.46
C ARG A 132 14.49 0.91 7.22
N ILE A 133 13.96 1.91 6.51
CA ILE A 133 13.34 3.08 7.15
C ILE A 133 12.10 2.62 7.94
N LEU A 134 11.23 1.81 7.33
CA LEU A 134 10.07 1.21 8.02
C LEU A 134 10.50 0.38 9.23
N GLN A 135 11.56 -0.42 9.11
CA GLN A 135 12.11 -1.17 10.25
C GLN A 135 12.48 -0.23 11.40
N ALA A 136 13.25 0.82 11.14
CA ALA A 136 13.68 1.76 12.17
C ALA A 136 12.47 2.44 12.85
N ILE A 137 11.43 2.80 12.07
CA ILE A 137 10.18 3.34 12.61
C ILE A 137 9.48 2.30 13.50
N GLY A 138 9.31 1.08 13.00
CA GLY A 138 8.63 -0.02 13.71
C GLY A 138 9.30 -0.38 15.03
N GLU A 139 10.63 -0.49 15.04
CA GLU A 139 11.42 -0.80 16.23
C GLU A 139 11.38 0.34 17.25
N ARG A 140 11.50 1.59 16.80
CA ARG A 140 11.62 2.75 17.69
C ARG A 140 10.28 3.18 18.30
N PHE A 141 9.19 3.11 17.53
CA PHE A 141 7.91 3.72 17.89
C PHE A 141 6.76 2.72 18.11
N PHE A 142 6.90 1.47 17.64
CA PHE A 142 5.83 0.48 17.70
C PHE A 142 6.19 -0.82 18.42
N ASP A 143 7.39 -0.91 19.03
CA ASP A 143 7.92 -2.12 19.67
C ASP A 143 7.90 -3.36 18.74
N LEU A 144 8.02 -3.16 17.42
CA LEU A 144 8.12 -4.27 16.47
C LEU A 144 9.55 -4.81 16.51
N GLN A 145 9.71 -6.12 16.66
CA GLN A 145 11.00 -6.77 16.60
C GLN A 145 11.15 -7.47 15.26
N VAL A 146 12.07 -6.99 14.43
CA VAL A 146 12.40 -7.66 13.17
C VAL A 146 13.10 -8.98 13.46
N ASN A 147 12.60 -10.04 12.86
CA ASN A 147 13.22 -11.35 12.95
C ASN A 147 14.52 -11.31 12.12
N SER A 148 15.65 -11.57 12.75
CA SER A 148 16.92 -11.73 12.05
C SER A 148 16.79 -12.86 11.02
N ASN A 149 17.33 -12.66 9.81
CA ASN A 149 17.34 -13.58 8.65
C ASN A 149 18.04 -14.93 8.90
N ASN A 150 18.18 -15.38 10.15
CA ASN A 150 18.91 -16.58 10.52
C ASN A 150 17.91 -17.68 10.92
N PRO A 151 17.42 -18.50 9.96
CA PRO A 151 16.52 -19.62 10.25
C PRO A 151 17.14 -20.69 11.16
N GLU A 152 18.44 -20.60 11.46
CA GLU A 152 19.20 -21.52 12.32
C GLU A 152 19.20 -21.16 13.81
N SER A 153 18.78 -19.95 14.21
CA SER A 153 18.55 -19.68 15.63
C SER A 153 17.32 -20.47 16.04
N GLY A 154 17.51 -21.61 16.71
CA GLY A 154 16.48 -22.56 17.15
C GLY A 154 15.46 -22.02 18.15
N ASP A 155 15.02 -20.77 18.00
CA ASP A 155 13.85 -20.21 18.66
C ASP A 155 12.59 -20.81 18.02
N THR A 156 12.30 -22.05 18.40
CA THR A 156 11.15 -22.83 17.92
C THR A 156 9.80 -22.31 18.42
N GLN A 157 9.76 -21.19 19.15
CA GLN A 157 8.51 -20.50 19.46
C GLN A 157 8.12 -19.60 18.29
N ARG A 158 7.24 -20.11 17.41
CA ARG A 158 6.53 -19.28 16.45
C ARG A 158 5.76 -18.21 17.22
N ARG A 159 6.25 -16.98 17.17
CA ARG A 159 5.57 -15.81 17.72
C ARG A 159 4.27 -15.60 16.96
N ALA A 160 3.25 -15.07 17.63
CA ALA A 160 2.00 -14.69 16.99
C ALA A 160 2.19 -13.67 15.85
N LEU A 161 3.29 -12.91 15.89
CA LEU A 161 3.73 -11.99 14.86
C LEU A 161 5.19 -12.26 14.49
N THR A 162 5.46 -12.47 13.20
CA THR A 162 6.80 -12.46 12.60
C THR A 162 6.94 -11.18 11.78
N VAL A 163 8.05 -10.46 11.92
CA VAL A 163 8.32 -9.24 11.12
C VAL A 163 9.53 -9.46 10.24
N LEU A 164 9.35 -9.33 8.93
CA LEU A 164 10.39 -9.49 7.92
C LEU A 164 10.60 -8.17 7.16
N VAL A 165 11.76 -8.01 6.53
CA VAL A 165 12.10 -6.82 5.74
C VAL A 165 12.51 -7.25 4.32
N GLU A 166 11.83 -6.68 3.33
CA GLU A 166 12.21 -6.74 1.92
C GLU A 166 12.80 -5.38 1.55
N ASP A 167 14.09 -5.31 1.23
CA ASP A 167 14.86 -4.07 1.04
C ASP A 167 15.62 -3.99 -0.29
N ALA A 168 15.26 -4.83 -1.28
CA ALA A 168 15.93 -4.95 -2.56
C ALA A 168 15.12 -4.41 -3.75
N SER A 169 13.80 -4.32 -3.62
CA SER A 169 12.87 -3.93 -4.70
C SER A 169 13.08 -2.49 -5.17
N THR A 170 12.93 -2.24 -6.47
CA THR A 170 13.13 -0.88 -7.06
C THR A 170 11.84 -0.25 -7.61
N ASN A 171 10.73 -1.00 -7.60
CA ASN A 171 9.43 -0.58 -8.09
C ASN A 171 8.31 -1.53 -7.60
N CYS A 172 7.04 -1.12 -7.73
CA CYS A 172 5.90 -1.88 -7.20
C CYS A 172 5.77 -3.32 -7.70
N ALA A 173 6.18 -3.63 -8.94
CA ALA A 173 6.13 -5.01 -9.44
C ALA A 173 7.18 -5.89 -8.74
N LEU A 174 8.38 -5.34 -8.52
CA LEU A 174 9.43 -6.02 -7.76
C LEU A 174 9.12 -6.09 -6.25
N ASN A 175 8.37 -5.14 -5.69
CA ASN A 175 7.86 -5.25 -4.31
C ASN A 175 7.09 -6.57 -4.15
N ALA A 176 6.19 -6.89 -5.09
CA ALA A 176 5.41 -8.12 -5.07
C ALA A 176 6.30 -9.36 -5.25
N GLN A 177 7.18 -9.35 -6.25
CA GLN A 177 8.05 -10.48 -6.56
C GLN A 177 9.00 -10.80 -5.40
N TYR A 178 9.74 -9.80 -4.91
CA TYR A 178 10.74 -10.02 -3.85
C TYR A 178 10.09 -10.28 -2.49
N THR A 179 8.86 -9.81 -2.26
CA THR A 179 8.09 -10.23 -1.07
C THR A 179 7.77 -11.73 -1.14
N ARG A 180 7.34 -12.26 -2.28
CA ARG A 180 7.11 -13.71 -2.44
C ARG A 180 8.40 -14.50 -2.23
N GLU A 181 9.51 -14.08 -2.85
CA GLU A 181 10.82 -14.73 -2.69
C GLU A 181 11.29 -14.72 -1.22
N LEU A 182 11.08 -13.60 -0.51
CA LEU A 182 11.39 -13.48 0.92
C LEU A 182 10.54 -14.42 1.77
N LEU A 183 9.23 -14.49 1.51
CA LEU A 183 8.31 -15.41 2.19
C LEU A 183 8.70 -16.87 1.96
N ASP A 184 9.00 -17.25 0.71
CA ASP A 184 9.44 -18.60 0.33
C ASP A 184 10.74 -19.00 1.03
N ALA A 185 11.71 -18.08 1.12
CA ALA A 185 12.98 -18.28 1.82
C ALA A 185 12.81 -18.50 3.33
N HIS A 186 11.74 -17.97 3.93
CA HIS A 186 11.38 -18.16 5.33
C HIS A 186 10.38 -19.31 5.56
N GLY A 187 10.06 -20.08 4.51
CA GLY A 187 9.18 -21.24 4.59
C GLY A 187 7.68 -20.93 4.52
N PHE A 188 7.30 -19.68 4.24
CA PHE A 188 5.91 -19.22 4.11
C PHE A 188 5.38 -19.38 2.67
N LYS A 189 5.41 -20.61 2.15
CA LYS A 189 5.17 -20.90 0.72
C LYS A 189 3.70 -20.87 0.27
N SER A 190 2.78 -21.09 1.19
CA SER A 190 1.33 -21.10 0.91
C SER A 190 0.58 -20.14 1.86
N PRO A 191 0.74 -18.81 1.69
CA PRO A 191 -0.08 -17.84 2.43
C PRO A 191 -1.57 -18.05 2.13
N ARG A 192 -2.39 -18.06 3.17
CA ARG A 192 -3.86 -18.08 3.01
C ARG A 192 -4.36 -16.76 2.41
N SER A 193 -3.78 -15.67 2.90
CA SER A 193 -4.21 -14.31 2.63
C SER A 193 -3.02 -13.36 2.63
N ILE A 194 -3.09 -12.35 1.79
CA ILE A 194 -2.12 -11.27 1.71
C ILE A 194 -2.88 -9.94 1.69
N VAL A 195 -2.77 -9.18 2.77
CA VAL A 195 -3.28 -7.82 2.85
C VAL A 195 -2.15 -6.86 2.46
N VAL A 196 -2.33 -6.12 1.38
CA VAL A 196 -1.34 -5.16 0.89
C VAL A 196 -1.72 -3.77 1.36
N ALA A 197 -0.89 -3.20 2.22
CA ALA A 197 -0.95 -1.80 2.61
C ALA A 197 0.08 -0.98 1.85
N GLN A 198 -0.37 0.07 1.19
CA GLN A 198 0.42 0.87 0.25
C GLN A 198 -0.12 2.30 0.21
N ASP A 199 0.67 3.23 -0.32
CA ASP A 199 0.21 4.54 -0.76
C ASP A 199 -1.16 4.44 -1.46
N PRO A 200 -2.19 5.20 -1.03
CA PRO A 200 -3.53 5.13 -1.62
C PRO A 200 -3.57 5.28 -3.13
N THR A 201 -2.66 6.05 -3.73
CA THR A 201 -2.63 6.24 -5.18
C THR A 201 -2.15 5.01 -5.94
N MET A 202 -1.40 4.11 -5.30
CA MET A 202 -0.76 2.95 -5.95
C MET A 202 -1.28 1.61 -5.43
N CYS A 203 -2.23 1.62 -4.48
CA CYS A 203 -2.63 0.43 -3.73
C CYS A 203 -3.26 -0.65 -4.64
N ARG A 204 -4.25 -0.29 -5.46
CA ARG A 204 -4.89 -1.23 -6.41
C ARG A 204 -3.88 -1.87 -7.38
N ARG A 205 -3.01 -1.07 -7.99
CA ARG A 205 -2.00 -1.58 -8.93
C ARG A 205 -1.00 -2.50 -8.23
N THR A 206 -0.66 -2.22 -6.98
CA THR A 206 0.24 -3.07 -6.19
C THR A 206 -0.42 -4.40 -5.85
N VAL A 207 -1.70 -4.41 -5.45
CA VAL A 207 -2.48 -5.65 -5.26
C VAL A 207 -2.50 -6.49 -6.54
N ALA A 208 -2.79 -5.87 -7.69
CA ALA A 208 -2.79 -6.57 -8.98
C ALA A 208 -1.41 -7.13 -9.38
N ALA A 209 -0.31 -6.52 -8.93
CA ALA A 209 1.04 -7.08 -9.10
C ALA A 209 1.25 -8.32 -8.22
N PHE A 210 0.75 -8.30 -6.98
CA PHE A 210 0.76 -9.47 -6.11
C PHE A 210 -0.08 -10.62 -6.68
N GLU A 211 -1.27 -10.34 -7.20
CA GLU A 211 -2.10 -11.34 -7.89
C GLU A 211 -1.37 -11.96 -9.07
N GLN A 212 -0.67 -11.14 -9.88
CA GLN A 212 0.12 -11.62 -11.01
C GLN A 212 1.28 -12.51 -10.57
N VAL A 213 1.99 -12.10 -9.50
CA VAL A 213 3.11 -12.87 -8.94
C VAL A 213 2.66 -14.20 -8.39
N TYR A 214 1.43 -14.36 -7.91
CA TYR A 214 0.90 -15.63 -7.38
C TYR A 214 0.03 -16.41 -8.39
N ALA A 215 -0.03 -15.98 -9.66
CA ALA A 215 -0.85 -16.62 -10.69
C ALA A 215 -0.43 -18.08 -11.01
N ASP A 216 0.80 -18.47 -10.68
CA ASP A 216 1.38 -19.81 -10.83
C ASP A 216 1.22 -20.70 -9.59
N ALA A 217 0.56 -20.23 -8.52
CA ALA A 217 0.42 -20.98 -7.27
C ALA A 217 -0.43 -22.27 -7.46
N ILE A 218 0.19 -23.44 -7.25
CA ILE A 218 -0.40 -24.76 -7.50
C ILE A 218 -1.58 -25.06 -6.56
N GLU A 219 -1.49 -24.65 -5.30
CA GLU A 219 -2.54 -24.87 -4.28
C GLU A 219 -3.69 -23.84 -4.36
N GLY A 220 -3.64 -22.95 -5.37
CA GLY A 220 -4.49 -21.78 -5.50
C GLY A 220 -3.81 -20.51 -4.96
N PRO A 221 -4.10 -19.33 -5.53
CA PRO A 221 -3.51 -18.07 -5.06
C PRO A 221 -4.06 -17.69 -3.67
N PRO A 222 -3.29 -16.94 -2.86
CA PRO A 222 -3.80 -16.33 -1.64
C PRO A 222 -5.01 -15.43 -1.92
N VAL A 223 -5.85 -15.21 -0.90
CA VAL A 223 -6.86 -14.14 -0.97
C VAL A 223 -6.17 -12.79 -0.77
N PHE A 224 -6.30 -11.90 -1.75
CA PHE A 224 -5.72 -10.57 -1.68
C PHE A 224 -6.72 -9.54 -1.16
N SER A 225 -6.23 -8.55 -0.42
CA SER A 225 -7.03 -7.40 0.02
C SER A 225 -6.21 -6.12 0.05
N SER A 226 -6.84 -5.02 -0.36
CA SER A 226 -6.26 -3.68 -0.42
C SER A 226 -6.49 -2.91 0.87
N TRP A 227 -5.41 -2.33 1.42
CA TRP A 227 -5.44 -1.54 2.64
C TRP A 227 -4.66 -0.21 2.51
N PRO A 228 -5.21 0.79 1.81
CA PRO A 228 -4.57 2.10 1.64
C PRO A 228 -4.60 2.99 2.90
N THR A 229 -5.20 2.50 3.99
CA THR A 229 -5.45 3.18 5.28
C THR A 229 -6.38 4.39 5.25
N PHE A 230 -6.61 4.99 4.10
CA PHE A 230 -7.66 5.98 3.83
C PHE A 230 -7.86 6.15 2.32
N VAL A 231 -8.93 6.86 1.92
CA VAL A 231 -9.15 7.29 0.53
C VAL A 231 -8.99 8.82 0.45
N PRO A 232 -7.94 9.34 -0.20
CA PRO A 232 -7.73 10.77 -0.34
C PRO A 232 -8.88 11.43 -1.09
N LYS A 233 -9.31 12.59 -0.60
CA LYS A 233 -10.32 13.42 -1.28
C LYS A 233 -9.84 14.85 -1.38
N VAL A 234 -10.20 15.51 -2.47
CA VAL A 234 -9.93 16.92 -2.72
C VAL A 234 -11.22 17.68 -2.90
N THR A 235 -11.18 18.98 -2.59
CA THR A 235 -12.28 19.92 -2.81
C THR A 235 -11.75 21.16 -3.51
N ALA A 236 -12.62 21.82 -4.28
CA ALA A 236 -12.32 23.11 -4.87
C ALA A 236 -12.61 24.23 -3.87
N LYS A 237 -11.66 25.14 -3.70
CA LYS A 237 -11.74 26.37 -2.91
C LYS A 237 -11.23 27.54 -3.76
N GLU A 238 -11.76 28.73 -3.56
CA GLU A 238 -11.18 29.91 -4.21
C GLU A 238 -9.76 30.15 -3.64
N PRO A 239 -8.74 30.31 -4.50
CA PRO A 239 -7.38 30.54 -4.03
C PRO A 239 -7.27 31.91 -3.35
N PRO A 240 -6.37 32.06 -2.37
CA PRO A 240 -5.99 33.37 -1.88
C PRO A 240 -5.53 34.28 -3.03
N VAL A 241 -5.84 35.58 -2.93
CA VAL A 241 -5.49 36.59 -3.95
C VAL A 241 -4.00 36.46 -4.33
N GLY A 242 -3.71 36.15 -5.60
CA GLY A 242 -2.34 36.15 -6.14
C GLY A 242 -1.86 34.85 -6.80
N ASN A 243 -2.56 33.72 -6.67
CA ASN A 243 -2.16 32.45 -7.31
C ASN A 243 -3.28 31.84 -8.17
N ILE A 244 -3.69 32.54 -9.23
CA ILE A 244 -4.84 32.16 -10.09
C ILE A 244 -4.42 31.54 -11.44
N ASN A 245 -3.12 31.33 -11.66
CA ASN A 245 -2.61 30.88 -12.96
C ASN A 245 -2.57 29.35 -13.12
N SER A 246 -2.84 28.59 -12.06
CA SER A 246 -2.86 27.13 -12.07
C SER A 246 -4.16 26.61 -11.48
N LEU A 247 -4.71 25.53 -12.06
CA LEU A 247 -5.89 24.86 -11.51
C LEU A 247 -5.60 24.28 -10.11
N LEU A 248 -4.34 23.89 -9.86
CA LEU A 248 -3.92 23.26 -8.61
C LEU A 248 -4.10 24.17 -7.39
N SER A 249 -4.07 25.50 -7.56
CA SER A 249 -4.25 26.44 -6.44
C SER A 249 -5.67 26.46 -5.89
N TYR A 250 -6.62 25.93 -6.67
CA TYR A 250 -8.01 25.79 -6.23
C TYR A 250 -8.22 24.54 -5.39
N PHE A 251 -7.26 23.63 -5.27
CA PHE A 251 -7.47 22.38 -4.56
C PHE A 251 -6.95 22.41 -3.14
N ASP A 252 -7.70 21.79 -2.25
CA ASP A 252 -7.29 21.43 -0.90
C ASP A 252 -7.75 20.01 -0.61
N PHE A 253 -7.00 19.29 0.22
CA PHE A 253 -7.47 18.01 0.73
C PHE A 253 -8.70 18.22 1.61
N VAL A 254 -9.71 17.37 1.46
CA VAL A 254 -10.85 17.33 2.38
C VAL A 254 -10.34 16.84 3.73
N ASP A 255 -10.71 17.53 4.81
CA ASP A 255 -10.36 17.08 6.15
C ASP A 255 -11.06 15.76 6.47
N LEU A 256 -10.27 14.74 6.81
CA LEU A 256 -10.74 13.39 7.12
C LEU A 256 -10.77 13.14 8.64
N ASP A 257 -10.64 14.19 9.46
CA ASP A 257 -10.62 14.10 10.93
C ASP A 257 -9.48 13.19 11.44
N MET A 258 -8.33 13.25 10.76
CA MET A 258 -7.13 12.46 11.08
C MET A 258 -6.15 13.19 12.00
N GLY A 259 -6.63 14.24 12.69
CA GLY A 259 -5.86 15.05 13.63
C GLY A 259 -5.22 16.29 13.01
N ASP A 260 -4.71 17.18 13.87
CA ASP A 260 -4.11 18.44 13.43
C ASP A 260 -2.88 18.20 12.54
N SER A 261 -2.74 19.01 11.49
CA SER A 261 -1.58 18.97 10.57
C SER A 261 -1.40 17.66 9.79
N TRP A 262 -2.39 16.75 9.78
CA TRP A 262 -2.31 15.48 9.01
C TRP A 262 -2.03 15.72 7.52
N LYS A 263 -2.54 16.85 6.99
CA LYS A 263 -2.31 17.30 5.61
C LYS A 263 -0.84 17.56 5.29
N ASP A 264 -0.02 17.94 6.27
CA ASP A 264 1.41 18.25 6.06
C ASP A 264 2.24 16.98 5.79
N GLY A 265 1.70 15.83 6.19
CA GLY A 265 2.25 14.50 5.91
C GLY A 265 1.80 13.90 4.58
N LEU A 266 0.93 14.57 3.84
CA LEU A 266 0.46 14.12 2.53
C LEU A 266 1.39 14.57 1.39
N TRP A 267 1.04 14.16 0.17
CA TRP A 267 1.67 14.67 -1.04
C TRP A 267 1.42 16.17 -1.21
N SER A 268 2.31 16.85 -1.93
CA SER A 268 1.91 18.12 -2.55
C SER A 268 0.76 17.87 -3.52
N MET A 269 -0.09 18.89 -3.72
CA MET A 269 -1.23 18.77 -4.63
C MET A 269 -0.81 18.41 -6.06
N ASP A 270 0.29 19.00 -6.54
CA ASP A 270 0.88 18.68 -7.83
C ASP A 270 1.26 17.20 -7.94
N ARG A 271 1.95 16.67 -6.94
CA ARG A 271 2.35 15.26 -6.89
C ARG A 271 1.14 14.33 -6.84
N PHE A 272 0.15 14.64 -6.00
CA PHE A 272 -1.07 13.84 -5.89
C PHE A 272 -1.80 13.74 -7.24
N MET A 273 -1.99 14.87 -7.91
CA MET A 273 -2.64 14.92 -9.22
C MET A 273 -1.83 14.18 -10.29
N SER A 274 -0.50 14.34 -10.30
CA SER A 274 0.39 13.61 -11.20
C SER A 274 0.31 12.08 -10.99
N LEU A 275 0.21 11.63 -9.73
CA LEU A 275 0.02 10.22 -9.41
C LEU A 275 -1.32 9.71 -9.96
N LEU A 276 -2.44 10.38 -9.67
CA LEU A 276 -3.77 9.97 -10.16
C LEU A 276 -3.82 9.87 -11.70
N VAL A 277 -3.29 10.88 -12.39
CA VAL A 277 -3.24 10.89 -13.87
C VAL A 277 -2.33 9.77 -14.40
N GLY A 278 -1.23 9.45 -13.70
CA GLY A 278 -0.30 8.41 -14.12
C GLY A 278 -0.76 6.97 -13.85
N GLU A 279 -1.63 6.75 -12.87
CA GLU A 279 -2.00 5.40 -12.42
C GLU A 279 -3.03 4.71 -13.32
N VAL A 280 -4.01 5.45 -13.85
CA VAL A 280 -5.03 4.86 -14.74
C VAL A 280 -4.41 4.30 -16.03
N PRO A 281 -3.54 5.00 -16.78
CA PRO A 281 -2.88 4.44 -17.96
C PRO A 281 -2.02 3.21 -17.65
N ARG A 282 -1.35 3.18 -16.48
CA ARG A 282 -0.58 2.00 -16.06
C ARG A 282 -1.48 0.79 -15.84
N MET A 283 -2.71 0.99 -15.36
CA MET A 283 -3.64 -0.10 -15.09
C MET A 283 -4.48 -0.52 -16.30
N ARG A 284 -4.50 0.24 -17.39
CA ARG A 284 -5.16 -0.18 -18.63
C ARG A 284 -4.52 -1.48 -19.14
N ASP A 285 -5.34 -2.35 -19.71
CA ASP A 285 -4.87 -3.57 -20.33
C ASP A 285 -4.75 -3.42 -21.85
N ASP A 286 -3.85 -2.53 -22.24
CA ASP A 286 -3.47 -2.22 -23.63
C ASP A 286 -1.94 -2.30 -23.80
N GLU A 287 -1.44 -2.00 -25.00
CA GLU A 287 -0.02 -2.08 -25.36
C GLU A 287 0.91 -1.20 -24.51
N ASN A 288 0.38 -0.15 -23.87
CA ASN A 288 1.15 0.79 -23.05
C ASN A 288 1.00 0.54 -21.54
N GLY A 289 -0.06 -0.17 -21.17
CA GLY A 289 -0.39 -0.52 -19.81
C GLY A 289 0.40 -1.70 -19.25
N TYR A 290 0.15 -2.01 -17.98
CA TYR A 290 0.94 -2.98 -17.23
C TYR A 290 0.29 -4.38 -17.23
N GLY A 291 -0.94 -4.48 -17.75
CA GLY A 291 -1.70 -5.72 -17.87
C GLY A 291 -1.16 -6.69 -18.93
N PRO A 292 -1.83 -7.85 -19.11
CA PRO A 292 -1.43 -8.89 -20.05
C PRO A 292 -1.18 -8.45 -21.50
N ASN A 293 -1.92 -7.46 -22.01
CA ASN A 293 -1.75 -6.94 -23.39
C ASN A 293 -0.61 -5.91 -23.52
N GLY A 294 0.02 -5.54 -22.41
CA GLY A 294 1.14 -4.61 -22.34
C GLY A 294 2.36 -5.25 -21.68
N LYS A 295 2.76 -4.75 -20.52
CA LYS A 295 3.98 -5.23 -19.82
C LYS A 295 3.83 -6.57 -19.10
N GLY A 296 2.61 -7.07 -18.89
CA GLY A 296 2.36 -8.34 -18.19
C GLY A 296 2.80 -8.38 -16.72
N SER A 297 2.96 -7.21 -16.09
CA SER A 297 3.45 -7.06 -14.71
C SER A 297 2.36 -6.96 -13.65
N ILE A 298 1.09 -6.84 -14.08
CA ILE A 298 -0.10 -6.95 -13.24
C ILE A 298 -1.15 -7.80 -13.96
N VAL A 299 -2.13 -8.33 -13.22
CA VAL A 299 -3.30 -8.96 -13.84
C VAL A 299 -4.17 -7.94 -14.57
N HIS A 300 -5.09 -8.41 -15.41
CA HIS A 300 -6.11 -7.56 -16.00
C HIS A 300 -6.93 -6.84 -14.92
N ILE A 301 -7.15 -5.53 -15.10
CA ILE A 301 -8.04 -4.73 -14.25
C ILE A 301 -9.15 -4.15 -15.14
N ASP A 302 -10.38 -4.47 -14.82
CA ASP A 302 -11.55 -3.79 -15.40
C ASP A 302 -11.59 -2.34 -14.91
N ILE A 303 -11.39 -1.38 -15.82
CA ILE A 303 -11.53 0.05 -15.53
C ILE A 303 -12.94 0.50 -15.96
N PRO A 304 -13.82 0.87 -15.00
CA PRO A 304 -15.17 1.34 -15.31
C PRO A 304 -15.17 2.60 -16.19
N GLN A 305 -16.19 2.73 -17.04
CA GLN A 305 -16.29 3.83 -18.00
C GLN A 305 -16.38 5.22 -17.34
N ASP A 306 -16.99 5.30 -16.16
CA ASP A 306 -17.05 6.53 -15.34
C ASP A 306 -15.66 6.91 -14.82
N VAL A 307 -14.82 5.94 -14.43
CA VAL A 307 -13.42 6.18 -14.07
C VAL A 307 -12.60 6.65 -15.27
N GLU A 308 -12.79 6.04 -16.45
CA GLU A 308 -12.15 6.49 -17.69
C GLU A 308 -12.54 7.93 -18.07
N ASN A 309 -13.82 8.27 -17.91
CA ASN A 309 -14.32 9.61 -18.17
C ASN A 309 -13.78 10.64 -17.15
N ALA A 310 -13.72 10.26 -15.88
CA ALA A 310 -13.13 11.07 -14.82
C ALA A 310 -11.65 11.31 -15.08
N TRP A 311 -10.88 10.26 -15.40
CA TRP A 311 -9.47 10.39 -15.75
C TRP A 311 -9.26 11.31 -16.96
N ARG A 312 -10.05 11.16 -18.03
CA ARG A 312 -9.95 12.02 -19.23
C ARG A 312 -10.20 13.49 -18.87
N THR A 313 -11.26 13.75 -18.12
CA THR A 313 -11.61 15.09 -17.62
C THR A 313 -10.47 15.69 -16.80
N LEU A 314 -9.91 14.92 -15.86
CA LEU A 314 -8.81 15.36 -15.01
C LEU A 314 -7.55 15.65 -15.83
N SER A 315 -7.18 14.74 -16.75
CA SER A 315 -5.99 14.86 -17.59
C SER A 315 -6.05 16.08 -18.52
N GLU A 316 -7.20 16.32 -19.15
CA GLU A 316 -7.45 17.47 -20.02
C GLU A 316 -7.36 18.80 -19.24
N LEU A 317 -8.03 18.89 -18.09
CA LEU A 317 -8.06 20.10 -17.28
C LEU A 317 -6.70 20.44 -16.64
N LEU A 318 -5.88 19.42 -16.37
CA LEU A 318 -4.50 19.59 -15.89
C LEU A 318 -3.47 19.79 -17.01
N GLY A 319 -3.89 19.85 -18.27
CA GLY A 319 -2.99 20.01 -19.41
C GLY A 319 -2.05 18.81 -19.67
N HIS A 320 -2.36 17.66 -19.08
CA HIS A 320 -1.66 16.41 -19.34
C HIS A 320 -2.32 15.75 -20.56
N SER A 321 -1.93 16.16 -21.76
CA SER A 321 -2.26 15.39 -22.97
C SER A 321 -1.37 14.15 -22.97
N GLY A 322 -1.99 12.97 -22.84
CA GLY A 322 -1.32 11.68 -22.72
C GLY A 322 -0.13 11.53 -23.68
N ARG A 323 1.03 11.18 -23.10
CA ARG A 323 2.14 10.57 -23.81
C ARG A 323 2.31 9.16 -23.30
#